data_AF-A0A5N4DY00-F1
#
_entry.id   AF-A0A5N4DY00-F1
#
_cell.length_a   1.000
_cell.length_b   1.000
_cell.length_c   1.000
_cell.angle_alpha   90.00
_cell.angle_beta   90.00
_cell.angle_gamma   90.00
#
_symmetry.space_group_name_H-M   'P 1'
#
loop_
_entity.id
_entity.type
_entity.pdbx_description
1 polymer ?
#
loop_
_entity_poly.entity_id
_entity_poly.type
_entity_poly.pdbx_seq_one_letter_code
_entity_poly.pdbx_strand_id
1 'polypeptide(L)'
;MGNPENIEDAYVAVIRPKNAASLNSREYRAKSYEILLHEVPIEGQKKKRKKVLLETKLQGNSEITQGILDYVVETTKPISPANQGIRGKRVVLMKKFPLDGEKMGREAALFIVPSVVKDNTKYTYTPGCPIFYCLQDIMRVCSESSTHFATLTARMLIALDKWLDERHAQSHFIPALFRPSPLERIKTNVDKVVINPYFGLGAPDYSKIQIPKQEKWQRSMSSVTEDKERQWVDDFPLHRSACEGDSELLSRLLSERFSVNQLDSDHWAPIHYACW
;
A
#
# COMPACT_ATOMS: atom_id res chain seq x y z
N MET A 1 6.04 18.60 -27.93
CA MET A 1 4.59 18.61 -27.71
C MET A 1 4.30 17.61 -26.62
N GLY A 2 4.02 18.07 -25.40
CA GLY A 2 3.73 17.18 -24.27
C GLY A 2 2.43 16.44 -24.53
N ASN A 3 2.45 15.12 -24.34
CA ASN A 3 1.25 14.29 -24.37
C ASN A 3 0.24 14.92 -23.41
N PRO A 4 -1.02 15.18 -23.80
CA PRO A 4 -2.02 15.65 -22.86
C PRO A 4 -2.12 14.59 -21.77
N GLU A 5 -1.79 14.96 -20.53
CA GLU A 5 -1.92 14.09 -19.38
C GLU A 5 -3.31 13.45 -19.44
N ASN A 6 -3.34 12.12 -19.53
CA ASN A 6 -4.58 11.38 -19.70
C ASN A 6 -5.32 11.39 -18.35
N ILE A 7 -6.00 12.51 -18.07
CA ILE A 7 -6.75 12.72 -16.84
C ILE A 7 -7.99 11.84 -16.93
N GLU A 8 -7.96 10.69 -16.27
CA GLU A 8 -9.12 9.83 -16.13
C GLU A 8 -10.02 10.34 -15.00
N ASP A 9 -11.32 10.48 -15.28
CA ASP A 9 -12.34 10.82 -14.28
C ASP A 9 -12.56 9.59 -13.39
N ALA A 10 -12.19 9.69 -12.11
CA ALA A 10 -12.25 8.60 -11.15
C ALA A 10 -13.37 8.84 -10.11
N TYR A 11 -14.34 7.93 -10.10
CA TYR A 11 -15.42 7.89 -9.11
C TYR A 11 -15.11 6.87 -8.04
N VAL A 12 -15.34 7.24 -6.78
CA VAL A 12 -14.95 6.43 -5.62
C VAL A 12 -16.17 6.04 -4.80
N ALA A 13 -16.43 4.74 -4.71
CA ALA A 13 -17.42 4.13 -3.85
C ALA A 13 -16.76 3.63 -2.56
N VAL A 14 -16.83 4.43 -1.50
CA VAL A 14 -16.41 4.01 -0.15
C VAL A 14 -17.54 3.20 0.48
N ILE A 15 -17.31 1.90 0.67
CA ILE A 15 -18.33 0.96 1.15
C ILE A 15 -17.87 0.33 2.44
N ARG A 16 -18.78 0.18 3.41
CA ARG A 16 -18.56 -0.63 4.61
C ARG A 16 -19.75 -1.56 4.87
N PRO A 17 -19.53 -2.75 5.43
CA PRO A 17 -20.63 -3.56 5.94
C PRO A 17 -21.20 -2.91 7.20
N LYS A 18 -22.41 -3.29 7.60
CA LYS A 18 -22.97 -2.95 8.93
C LYS A 18 -22.57 -3.96 10.00
N ASN A 19 -22.36 -5.21 9.59
CA ASN A 19 -21.97 -6.31 10.47
C ASN A 19 -21.00 -7.23 9.74
N ALA A 20 -19.88 -7.57 10.38
CA ALA A 20 -18.87 -8.49 9.84
C ALA A 20 -19.45 -9.87 9.47
N ALA A 21 -20.45 -10.37 10.21
CA ALA A 21 -21.09 -11.67 9.93
C ALA A 21 -21.74 -11.73 8.54
N SER A 22 -22.23 -10.60 8.02
CA SER A 22 -22.89 -10.54 6.70
C SER A 22 -21.94 -10.81 5.53
N LEU A 23 -20.63 -10.66 5.74
CA LEU A 23 -19.62 -10.82 4.69
C LEU A 23 -19.44 -12.28 4.26
N ASN A 24 -19.75 -13.24 5.14
CA ASN A 24 -19.61 -14.67 4.84
C ASN A 24 -20.87 -15.29 4.23
N SER A 25 -21.96 -14.52 4.12
CA SER A 25 -23.20 -14.96 3.49
C SER A 25 -23.02 -15.06 1.98
N ARG A 26 -23.54 -16.14 1.37
CA ARG A 26 -23.69 -16.24 -0.09
C ARG A 26 -24.87 -15.44 -0.62
N GLU A 27 -25.85 -15.14 0.23
CA GLU A 27 -27.00 -14.30 -0.11
C GLU A 27 -26.62 -12.83 0.07
N TYR A 28 -26.68 -12.06 -1.02
CA TYR A 28 -26.49 -10.62 -1.00
C TYR A 28 -27.71 -9.93 -0.39
N ARG A 29 -27.43 -8.95 0.47
CA ARG A 29 -28.46 -8.08 1.06
C ARG A 29 -27.96 -6.65 1.09
N ALA A 30 -28.53 -5.78 0.26
CA ALA A 30 -28.18 -4.36 0.20
C ALA A 30 -28.24 -3.67 1.58
N LYS A 31 -29.17 -4.07 2.46
CA LYS A 31 -29.29 -3.51 3.82
C LYS A 31 -28.06 -3.72 4.71
N SER A 32 -27.22 -4.68 4.37
CA SER A 32 -25.98 -5.02 5.08
C SER A 32 -24.84 -4.06 4.76
N TYR A 33 -25.00 -3.15 3.80
CA TYR A 33 -23.96 -2.24 3.34
C TYR A 33 -24.36 -0.78 3.52
N GLU A 34 -23.36 0.05 3.77
CA GLU A 34 -23.45 1.49 3.72
C GLU A 34 -22.45 2.03 2.72
N ILE A 35 -22.86 3.07 1.99
CA ILE A 35 -22.05 3.75 1.00
C ILE A 35 -21.97 5.24 1.31
N LEU A 36 -20.78 5.80 1.10
CA LEU A 36 -20.53 7.22 1.28
C LEU A 36 -20.94 8.00 0.03
N LEU A 37 -21.82 8.99 0.20
CA LEU A 37 -22.26 9.89 -0.88
C LEU A 37 -22.16 11.35 -0.42
N HIS A 38 -22.00 12.25 -1.37
CA HIS A 38 -21.96 13.68 -1.14
C HIS A 38 -23.24 14.37 -1.65
N GLU A 39 -23.74 15.36 -0.93
CA GLU A 39 -24.95 16.12 -1.30
C GLU A 39 -24.60 17.49 -1.90
N VAL A 40 -24.79 17.62 -3.21
CA VAL A 40 -24.48 18.84 -3.98
C VAL A 40 -25.79 19.58 -4.30
N PRO A 41 -25.85 20.92 -4.18
CA PRO A 41 -27.02 21.69 -4.61
C PRO A 41 -27.29 21.51 -6.12
N ILE A 42 -28.56 21.50 -6.52
CA ILE A 42 -28.94 21.44 -7.94
C ILE A 42 -28.85 22.85 -8.54
N GLU A 43 -28.15 23.00 -9.66
CA GLU A 43 -28.10 24.27 -10.41
C GLU A 43 -29.51 24.78 -10.69
N GLY A 44 -29.77 26.04 -10.34
CA GLY A 44 -31.08 26.67 -10.51
C GLY A 44 -32.11 26.40 -9.40
N GLN A 45 -31.87 25.46 -8.46
CA GLN A 45 -32.81 25.19 -7.35
C GLN A 45 -32.11 25.23 -5.98
N LYS A 46 -32.06 26.41 -5.35
CA LYS A 46 -31.37 26.67 -4.07
C LYS A 46 -31.73 25.73 -2.91
N LYS A 47 -32.92 25.11 -2.92
CA LYS A 47 -33.38 24.21 -1.85
C LYS A 47 -33.24 22.71 -2.15
N LYS A 48 -32.95 22.32 -3.40
CA LYS A 48 -32.84 20.90 -3.75
C LYS A 48 -31.38 20.48 -3.83
N ARG A 49 -31.09 19.31 -3.28
CA ARG A 49 -29.77 18.67 -3.33
C ARG A 49 -29.88 17.35 -4.07
N LYS A 50 -28.85 17.03 -4.84
CA LYS A 50 -28.66 15.72 -5.47
C LYS A 50 -27.50 14.99 -4.80
N LYS A 51 -27.62 13.67 -4.69
CA LYS A 51 -26.56 12.79 -4.19
C LYS A 51 -25.62 12.41 -5.34
N VAL A 52 -24.33 12.50 -5.08
CA VAL A 52 -23.26 12.12 -6.02
C VAL A 52 -22.23 11.24 -5.32
N LEU A 53 -21.58 10.36 -6.09
CA LEU A 53 -20.38 9.66 -5.63
C LEU A 53 -19.23 10.65 -5.46
N LEU A 54 -18.21 10.27 -4.70
CA LEU A 54 -16.99 11.04 -4.61
C LEU A 54 -16.26 11.00 -5.95
N GLU A 55 -15.75 12.14 -6.40
CA GLU A 55 -15.08 12.31 -7.69
C GLU A 55 -13.69 12.90 -7.46
N THR A 56 -12.68 12.28 -8.10
CA THR A 56 -11.31 12.77 -8.12
C THR A 56 -10.72 12.63 -9.53
N LYS A 57 -9.71 13.43 -9.82
CA LYS A 57 -8.99 13.40 -11.10
C LYS A 57 -7.63 12.76 -10.87
N LEU A 58 -7.36 11.68 -11.60
CA LEU A 58 -6.08 10.98 -11.50
C LEU A 58 -5.11 11.51 -12.55
N GLN A 59 -3.89 11.83 -12.12
CA GLN A 59 -2.78 12.13 -13.02
C GLN A 59 -2.03 10.84 -13.34
N GLY A 60 -1.75 10.60 -14.62
CA GLY A 60 -1.23 9.31 -15.11
C GLY A 60 0.15 8.89 -14.62
N ASN A 61 0.85 9.73 -13.83
CA ASN A 61 2.22 9.45 -13.36
C ASN A 61 2.29 9.06 -11.86
N SER A 62 1.18 9.17 -11.11
CA SER A 62 1.14 8.80 -9.69
C SER A 62 0.51 7.43 -9.46
N GLU A 63 0.89 6.78 -8.35
CA GLU A 63 0.30 5.49 -7.97
C GLU A 63 -1.20 5.67 -7.66
N ILE A 64 -2.06 5.24 -8.60
CA ILE A 64 -3.52 5.39 -8.56
C ILE A 64 -4.12 4.96 -7.22
N THR A 65 -3.62 3.85 -6.68
CA THR A 65 -4.10 3.28 -5.40
C THR A 65 -3.84 4.24 -4.25
N GLN A 66 -2.62 4.77 -4.15
CA GLN A 66 -2.24 5.68 -3.08
C GLN A 66 -2.98 7.02 -3.20
N GLY A 67 -3.08 7.56 -4.41
CA GLY A 67 -3.82 8.80 -4.67
C GLY A 67 -5.30 8.74 -4.26
N ILE A 68 -5.99 7.62 -4.55
CA ILE A 68 -7.39 7.43 -4.13
C ILE A 68 -7.50 7.27 -2.61
N LEU A 69 -6.60 6.51 -1.97
CA LEU A 69 -6.62 6.33 -0.51
C LEU A 69 -6.40 7.66 0.23
N ASP A 70 -5.44 8.46 -0.23
CA ASP A 70 -5.14 9.78 0.35
C ASP A 70 -6.30 10.75 0.15
N TYR A 71 -6.90 10.75 -1.05
CA TYR A 71 -8.09 11.55 -1.33
C TYR A 71 -9.28 11.18 -0.42
N VAL A 72 -9.53 9.89 -0.21
CA VAL A 72 -10.60 9.43 0.70
C VAL A 72 -10.32 9.88 2.13
N VAL A 73 -9.09 9.75 2.62
CA VAL A 73 -8.70 10.21 3.95
C VAL A 73 -8.95 11.72 4.08
N GLU A 74 -8.44 12.53 3.17
CA GLU A 74 -8.57 13.99 3.18
C GLU A 74 -10.04 14.44 3.18
N THR A 75 -10.82 13.92 2.23
CA THR A 75 -12.22 14.27 2.03
C THR A 75 -13.11 13.87 3.21
N THR A 76 -12.69 12.87 3.99
CA THR A 76 -13.44 12.36 5.14
C THR A 76 -12.89 12.82 6.49
N LYS A 77 -11.83 13.65 6.54
CA LYS A 77 -11.33 14.24 7.78
C LYS A 77 -12.43 14.95 8.58
N PRO A 78 -13.25 15.85 8.00
CA PRO A 78 -14.19 16.66 8.79
C PRO A 78 -15.28 15.84 9.49
N ILE A 79 -15.64 14.69 8.92
CA ILE A 79 -16.69 13.81 9.43
C ILE A 79 -16.17 12.73 10.38
N SER A 80 -14.85 12.52 10.39
CA SER A 80 -14.19 11.47 11.17
C SER A 80 -13.84 11.94 12.58
N PRO A 81 -13.90 11.05 13.60
CA PRO A 81 -13.42 11.38 14.94
C PRO A 81 -11.95 11.82 14.92
N ALA A 82 -11.64 12.90 15.64
CA ALA A 82 -10.29 13.46 15.75
C ALA A 82 -9.63 13.81 14.39
N ASN A 83 -10.42 14.07 13.34
CA ASN A 83 -9.95 14.43 12.00
C ASN A 83 -8.97 13.42 11.38
N GLN A 84 -9.09 12.13 11.74
CA GLN A 84 -8.18 11.08 11.27
C GLN A 84 -8.43 10.63 9.83
N GLY A 85 -9.60 10.93 9.28
CA GLY A 85 -10.10 10.43 8.01
C GLY A 85 -10.44 8.94 8.04
N ILE A 86 -11.15 8.49 7.01
CA ILE A 86 -11.48 7.08 6.81
C ILE A 86 -10.37 6.44 5.99
N ARG A 87 -9.70 5.45 6.58
CA ARG A 87 -8.66 4.67 5.89
C ARG A 87 -9.27 3.48 5.16
N GLY A 88 -9.25 3.52 3.83
CA GLY A 88 -9.60 2.37 3.00
C GLY A 88 -8.57 1.25 3.13
N LYS A 89 -9.00 -0.01 2.97
CA LYS A 89 -8.08 -1.16 3.02
C LYS A 89 -7.29 -1.39 1.74
N ARG A 90 -7.89 -0.98 0.62
CA ARG A 90 -7.40 -1.12 -0.75
C ARG A 90 -8.31 -0.34 -1.69
N VAL A 91 -7.92 -0.31 -2.95
CA VAL A 91 -8.70 0.23 -4.04
C VAL A 91 -8.88 -0.87 -5.08
N VAL A 92 -10.10 -1.06 -5.58
CA VAL A 92 -10.42 -2.04 -6.62
C VAL A 92 -11.14 -1.34 -7.76
N LEU A 93 -10.59 -1.40 -8.97
CA LEU A 93 -11.32 -0.97 -10.16
C LEU A 93 -12.49 -1.94 -10.40
N MET A 94 -13.72 -1.43 -10.36
CA MET A 94 -14.91 -2.23 -10.59
C MET A 94 -15.25 -2.29 -12.08
N LYS A 95 -15.44 -1.12 -12.69
CA LYS A 95 -15.91 -1.00 -14.08
C LYS A 95 -15.64 0.42 -14.61
N LYS A 96 -15.37 0.53 -15.91
CA LYS A 96 -15.35 1.79 -16.65
C LYS A 96 -16.72 2.06 -17.28
N PHE A 97 -17.18 3.30 -17.22
CA PHE A 97 -18.47 3.75 -17.72
C PHE A 97 -18.25 4.78 -18.83
N PRO A 98 -18.88 4.61 -20.01
CA PRO A 98 -18.81 5.62 -21.05
C PRO A 98 -19.53 6.88 -20.61
N LEU A 99 -18.90 8.04 -20.87
CA LEU A 99 -19.47 9.35 -20.59
C LEU A 99 -20.35 9.82 -21.74
N ASP A 100 -21.49 10.41 -21.39
CA ASP A 100 -22.47 10.95 -22.34
C ASP A 100 -22.26 12.48 -22.53
N GLY A 101 -22.78 13.05 -23.62
CA GLY A 101 -22.79 14.50 -23.87
C GLY A 101 -21.44 15.08 -24.31
N GLU A 102 -21.00 16.20 -23.73
CA GLU A 102 -19.76 16.91 -24.13
C GLU A 102 -18.46 16.10 -23.93
N LYS A 103 -18.52 15.01 -23.16
CA LYS A 103 -17.40 14.10 -22.90
C LYS A 103 -17.49 12.78 -23.68
N MET A 104 -18.30 12.73 -24.74
CA MET A 104 -18.47 11.54 -25.58
C MET A 104 -17.11 11.04 -26.11
N GLY A 105 -16.80 9.77 -25.85
CA GLY A 105 -15.50 9.16 -26.18
C GLY A 105 -14.51 9.06 -25.01
N ARG A 106 -14.83 9.63 -23.84
CA ARG A 106 -14.09 9.41 -22.59
C ARG A 106 -14.81 8.41 -21.69
N GLU A 107 -14.04 7.73 -20.85
CA GLU A 107 -14.56 6.80 -19.86
C GLU A 107 -14.31 7.31 -18.45
N ALA A 108 -15.26 7.05 -17.55
CA ALA A 108 -15.12 7.27 -16.12
C ALA A 108 -14.95 5.93 -15.40
N ALA A 109 -13.94 5.84 -14.53
CA ALA A 109 -13.63 4.63 -13.79
C ALA A 109 -14.30 4.65 -12.41
N LEU A 110 -15.02 3.58 -12.06
CA LEU A 110 -15.56 3.39 -10.71
C LEU A 110 -14.62 2.51 -9.88
N PHE A 111 -14.09 3.07 -8.81
CA PHE A 111 -13.24 2.40 -7.84
C PHE A 111 -13.98 2.12 -6.55
N ILE A 112 -13.83 0.91 -6.02
CA ILE A 112 -14.37 0.50 -4.73
C ILE A 112 -13.27 0.64 -3.68
N VAL A 113 -13.60 1.29 -2.57
CA VAL A 113 -12.72 1.45 -1.41
C VAL A 113 -13.40 0.79 -0.20
N PRO A 114 -13.04 -0.46 0.14
CA PRO A 114 -13.59 -1.15 1.30
C PRO A 114 -13.10 -0.51 2.60
N SER A 115 -14.04 -0.21 3.49
CA SER A 115 -13.80 0.29 4.84
C SER A 115 -14.39 -0.64 5.90
N VAL A 116 -13.90 -0.54 7.14
CA VAL A 116 -14.33 -1.38 8.27
C VAL A 116 -15.43 -0.71 9.06
N VAL A 117 -16.28 -1.53 9.67
CA VAL A 117 -17.12 -1.13 10.79
C VAL A 117 -16.23 -0.84 11.98
N LYS A 118 -15.95 0.43 12.27
CA LYS A 118 -15.48 0.80 13.61
C LYS A 118 -16.72 0.99 14.46
N ASP A 119 -17.13 -0.07 15.14
CA ASP A 119 -18.18 -0.02 16.15
C ASP A 119 -17.90 1.18 17.08
N ASN A 120 -18.92 2.01 17.33
CA ASN A 120 -18.87 3.24 18.13
C ASN A 120 -18.23 4.51 17.53
N THR A 121 -17.82 4.54 16.25
CA THR A 121 -17.43 5.82 15.63
C THR A 121 -18.65 6.65 15.23
N LYS A 122 -18.97 7.66 16.04
CA LYS A 122 -19.98 8.68 15.68
C LYS A 122 -19.38 9.62 14.63
N TYR A 123 -19.90 9.57 13.42
CA TYR A 123 -19.56 10.51 12.36
C TYR A 123 -20.38 11.78 12.56
N THR A 124 -19.72 12.93 12.61
CA THR A 124 -20.41 14.21 12.76
C THR A 124 -20.92 14.64 11.40
N TYR A 125 -22.20 15.03 11.34
CA TYR A 125 -22.74 15.65 10.14
C TYR A 125 -22.21 17.08 10.01
N THR A 126 -21.64 17.38 8.86
CA THR A 126 -21.27 18.75 8.48
C THR A 126 -21.88 19.03 7.10
N PRO A 127 -22.64 20.13 6.93
CA PRO A 127 -23.21 20.47 5.63
C PRO A 127 -22.12 20.54 4.55
N GLY A 128 -22.35 19.90 3.41
CA GLY A 128 -21.36 19.84 2.34
C GLY A 128 -20.22 18.84 2.58
N CYS A 129 -20.33 17.94 3.56
CA CYS A 129 -19.43 16.80 3.70
C CYS A 129 -20.11 15.49 3.25
N PRO A 130 -19.34 14.42 2.97
CA PRO A 130 -19.89 13.12 2.61
C PRO A 130 -20.57 12.40 3.79
N ILE A 131 -21.60 11.59 3.52
CA ILE A 131 -22.43 10.93 4.53
C ILE A 131 -22.66 9.47 4.13
N PHE A 132 -22.69 8.57 5.12
CA PHE A 132 -23.03 7.17 4.89
C PHE A 132 -24.54 7.00 4.77
N TYR A 133 -24.97 6.33 3.70
CA TYR A 133 -26.35 5.93 3.49
C TYR A 133 -26.45 4.40 3.42
N CYS A 134 -27.51 3.86 3.98
CA CYS A 134 -27.87 2.45 3.82
C CYS A 134 -28.12 2.16 2.33
N LEU A 135 -27.42 1.17 1.77
CA LEU A 135 -27.50 0.88 0.33
C LEU A 135 -28.93 0.46 -0.07
N GLN A 136 -29.66 -0.25 0.79
CA GLN A 136 -31.07 -0.57 0.54
C GLN A 136 -31.94 0.68 0.33
N ASP A 137 -31.72 1.74 1.10
CA ASP A 137 -32.53 2.97 0.97
C ASP A 137 -32.14 3.76 -0.27
N ILE A 138 -30.87 3.70 -0.67
CA ILE A 138 -30.42 4.24 -1.96
C ILE A 138 -31.08 3.49 -3.11
N MET A 139 -31.04 2.16 -3.13
CA MET A 139 -31.58 1.35 -4.22
C MET A 139 -33.10 1.45 -4.38
N ARG A 140 -33.84 1.84 -3.35
CA ARG A 140 -35.28 2.13 -3.44
C ARG A 140 -35.61 3.37 -4.28
N VAL A 141 -34.70 4.34 -4.35
CA VAL A 141 -34.91 5.66 -4.98
C VAL A 141 -33.98 5.88 -6.18
N CYS A 142 -32.96 5.02 -6.34
CA CYS A 142 -31.97 5.11 -7.39
C CYS A 142 -32.59 4.75 -8.75
N SER A 143 -32.70 5.76 -9.61
CA SER A 143 -33.13 5.62 -11.01
C SER A 143 -32.36 6.64 -11.84
N GLU A 144 -32.04 6.31 -13.09
CA GLU A 144 -31.38 7.21 -14.04
C GLU A 144 -32.22 8.46 -14.35
N SER A 145 -33.55 8.35 -14.22
CA SER A 145 -34.50 9.45 -14.38
C SER A 145 -34.76 10.24 -13.08
N SER A 146 -34.16 9.84 -11.96
CA SER A 146 -34.40 10.48 -10.66
C SER A 146 -33.69 11.82 -10.55
N THR A 147 -34.40 12.83 -10.06
CA THR A 147 -33.80 14.14 -9.74
C THR A 147 -32.95 14.13 -8.47
N HIS A 148 -33.01 13.04 -7.68
CA HIS A 148 -32.27 12.90 -6.44
C HIS A 148 -30.80 12.51 -6.64
N PHE A 149 -30.43 12.04 -7.83
CA PHE A 149 -29.08 11.55 -8.14
C PHE A 149 -28.58 12.18 -9.44
N ALA A 150 -27.28 12.33 -9.59
CA ALA A 150 -26.71 12.55 -10.92
C ALA A 150 -26.88 11.28 -11.76
N THR A 151 -27.22 11.40 -13.05
CA THR A 151 -27.48 10.26 -13.95
C THR A 151 -26.34 9.26 -13.96
N LEU A 152 -25.08 9.72 -14.06
CA LEU A 152 -23.89 8.86 -14.02
C LEU A 152 -23.73 8.15 -12.66
N THR A 153 -23.98 8.86 -11.55
CA THR A 153 -23.97 8.26 -10.21
C THR A 153 -25.03 7.17 -10.09
N ALA A 154 -26.24 7.40 -10.58
CA ALA A 154 -27.31 6.40 -10.55
C ALA A 154 -26.91 5.13 -11.34
N ARG A 155 -26.37 5.31 -12.56
CA ARG A 155 -25.83 4.21 -13.38
C ARG A 155 -24.76 3.40 -12.65
N MET A 156 -23.83 4.08 -11.99
CA MET A 156 -22.76 3.46 -11.21
C MET A 156 -23.28 2.71 -9.99
N LEU A 157 -24.27 3.25 -9.27
CA LEU A 157 -24.87 2.62 -8.09
C LEU A 157 -25.65 1.34 -8.46
N ILE A 158 -26.42 1.38 -9.54
CA ILE A 158 -27.15 0.21 -10.06
C ILE A 158 -26.17 -0.89 -10.46
N ALA A 159 -25.10 -0.52 -11.17
CA ALA A 159 -24.06 -1.48 -11.53
C ALA A 159 -23.34 -2.05 -10.30
N LEU A 160 -23.11 -1.23 -9.26
CA LEU A 160 -22.46 -1.66 -8.03
C LEU A 160 -23.32 -2.65 -7.24
N ASP A 161 -24.62 -2.39 -7.13
CA ASP A 161 -25.58 -3.29 -6.46
C ASP A 161 -25.59 -4.66 -7.13
N LYS A 162 -25.69 -4.69 -8.46
CA LYS A 162 -25.58 -5.93 -9.25
C LYS A 162 -24.22 -6.62 -9.06
N TRP A 163 -23.14 -5.85 -9.05
CA TRP A 163 -21.80 -6.43 -8.89
C TRP A 163 -21.62 -7.06 -7.51
N LEU A 164 -22.12 -6.42 -6.44
CA LEU A 164 -22.08 -7.00 -5.10
C LEU A 164 -22.86 -8.31 -5.04
N ASP A 165 -24.04 -8.38 -5.67
CA ASP A 165 -24.83 -9.60 -5.78
C ASP A 165 -24.04 -10.75 -6.46
N GLU A 166 -23.48 -10.46 -7.64
CA GLU A 166 -22.63 -11.42 -8.37
C GLU A 166 -21.41 -11.88 -7.56
N ARG A 167 -20.79 -10.96 -6.79
CA ARG A 167 -19.62 -11.28 -5.96
C ARG A 167 -19.97 -12.07 -4.72
N HIS A 168 -21.17 -11.91 -4.15
CA HIS A 168 -21.65 -12.75 -3.05
C HIS A 168 -21.88 -14.21 -3.45
N ALA A 169 -22.27 -14.45 -4.71
CA ALA A 169 -22.37 -15.79 -5.26
C ALA A 169 -20.98 -16.47 -5.41
N GLN A 170 -19.90 -15.69 -5.48
CA GLN A 170 -18.53 -16.18 -5.58
C GLN A 170 -17.93 -16.44 -4.19
N SER A 171 -17.58 -17.69 -3.91
CA SER A 171 -16.98 -18.07 -2.62
C SER A 171 -15.75 -17.23 -2.30
N HIS A 172 -15.68 -16.73 -1.07
CA HIS A 172 -14.57 -15.94 -0.50
C HIS A 172 -14.30 -14.58 -1.15
N PHE A 173 -15.02 -14.15 -2.19
CA PHE A 173 -14.75 -12.87 -2.83
C PHE A 173 -15.01 -11.69 -1.88
N ILE A 174 -16.19 -11.62 -1.28
CA ILE A 174 -16.58 -10.56 -0.34
C ILE A 174 -15.70 -10.55 0.92
N PRO A 175 -15.43 -11.68 1.60
CA PRO A 175 -14.47 -11.71 2.70
C PRO A 175 -13.07 -11.23 2.27
N ALA A 176 -12.60 -11.61 1.09
CA ALA A 176 -11.31 -11.18 0.56
C ALA A 176 -11.30 -9.67 0.23
N LEU A 177 -12.41 -9.10 -0.22
CA LEU A 177 -12.55 -7.66 -0.46
C LEU A 177 -12.37 -6.85 0.83
N PHE A 178 -12.98 -7.33 1.94
CA PHE A 178 -12.95 -6.65 3.25
C PHE A 178 -11.85 -7.17 4.21
N ARG A 179 -10.96 -8.08 3.81
CA ARG A 179 -9.84 -8.54 4.67
C ARG A 179 -8.87 -7.39 5.04
N PRO A 180 -8.15 -7.47 6.17
CA PRO A 180 -7.21 -6.44 6.64
C PRO A 180 -6.19 -5.97 5.58
N SER A 181 -5.67 -4.75 5.76
CA SER A 181 -4.66 -4.13 4.89
C SER A 181 -3.37 -4.97 4.83
N PRO A 182 -2.51 -4.78 3.81
CA PRO A 182 -1.23 -5.49 3.73
C PRO A 182 -0.36 -5.31 5.00
N LEU A 183 -0.31 -4.09 5.53
CA LEU A 183 0.47 -3.75 6.73
C LEU A 183 -0.02 -4.50 7.98
N GLU A 184 -1.31 -4.78 8.09
CA GLU A 184 -1.89 -5.53 9.20
C GLU A 184 -1.70 -7.06 9.07
N ARG A 185 -1.27 -7.56 7.90
CA ARG A 185 -1.15 -8.99 7.61
C ARG A 185 0.29 -9.48 7.50
N ILE A 186 1.24 -8.57 7.25
CA ILE A 186 2.64 -8.93 7.12
C ILE A 186 3.17 -9.42 8.48
N LYS A 187 3.86 -10.56 8.47
CA LYS A 187 4.49 -11.15 9.68
C LYS A 187 6.00 -11.17 9.59
N THR A 188 6.50 -11.44 8.39
CA THR A 188 7.93 -11.48 8.08
C THR A 188 8.16 -10.68 6.81
N ASN A 189 9.27 -9.94 6.79
CA ASN A 189 9.80 -9.31 5.61
C ASN A 189 11.31 -9.63 5.57
N VAL A 190 11.78 -10.14 4.44
CA VAL A 190 13.20 -10.43 4.23
C VAL A 190 13.61 -9.66 2.99
N ASP A 191 14.26 -8.52 3.19
CA ASP A 191 14.58 -7.60 2.11
C ASP A 191 15.72 -8.14 1.22
N LYS A 192 16.61 -8.96 1.79
CA LYS A 192 17.74 -9.58 1.08
C LYS A 192 18.14 -10.89 1.73
N VAL A 193 18.35 -11.92 0.92
CA VAL A 193 18.94 -13.19 1.34
C VAL A 193 20.38 -13.23 0.81
N VAL A 194 21.35 -13.38 1.70
CA VAL A 194 22.75 -13.61 1.35
C VAL A 194 23.06 -15.06 1.72
N ILE A 195 23.35 -15.89 0.72
CA ILE A 195 23.67 -17.30 0.91
C ILE A 195 25.18 -17.45 0.83
N ASN A 196 25.79 -18.02 1.87
CA ASN A 196 27.19 -18.43 1.82
C ASN A 196 27.33 -19.53 0.74
N PRO A 197 28.17 -19.34 -0.30
CA PRO A 197 28.38 -20.35 -1.35
C PRO A 197 28.84 -21.72 -0.83
N TYR A 198 29.42 -21.75 0.37
CA TYR A 198 29.91 -22.97 1.04
C TYR A 198 28.87 -23.62 1.97
N PHE A 199 27.68 -23.02 2.11
CA PHE A 199 26.61 -23.60 2.93
C PHE A 199 26.14 -24.93 2.35
N GLY A 200 26.35 -26.03 3.09
CA GLY A 200 25.96 -27.38 2.69
C GLY A 200 27.00 -28.18 1.91
N LEU A 201 28.20 -27.63 1.65
CA LEU A 201 29.29 -28.34 0.98
C LEU A 201 30.16 -29.21 1.92
N GLY A 202 29.70 -29.43 3.16
CA GLY A 202 30.50 -30.05 4.22
C GLY A 202 31.58 -29.10 4.74
N ALA A 203 32.42 -29.57 5.68
CA ALA A 203 33.59 -28.79 6.11
C ALA A 203 34.45 -28.49 4.88
N PRO A 204 34.64 -27.20 4.50
CA PRO A 204 35.56 -26.83 3.43
C PRO A 204 36.93 -27.46 3.70
N ASP A 205 37.65 -27.86 2.66
CA ASP A 205 39.04 -28.30 2.79
C ASP A 205 39.91 -27.09 3.15
N TYR A 206 39.96 -26.76 4.45
CA TYR A 206 40.66 -25.61 5.02
C TYR A 206 42.18 -25.63 4.71
N SER A 207 42.72 -26.76 4.25
CA SER A 207 44.13 -26.86 3.83
C SER A 207 44.43 -26.14 2.51
N LYS A 208 43.41 -25.88 1.69
CA LYS A 208 43.51 -25.16 0.41
C LYS A 208 43.22 -23.66 0.54
N ILE A 209 42.61 -23.25 1.65
CA ILE A 209 42.35 -21.84 1.97
C ILE A 209 43.55 -21.37 2.81
N GLN A 210 44.53 -20.73 2.17
CA GLN A 210 45.69 -20.19 2.89
C GLN A 210 45.29 -18.97 3.69
N ILE A 211 45.04 -19.19 4.97
CA ILE A 211 44.78 -18.16 5.94
C ILE A 211 46.12 -17.85 6.60
N PRO A 212 46.61 -16.60 6.56
CA PRO A 212 47.86 -16.24 7.21
C PRO A 212 47.76 -16.57 8.71
N LYS A 213 48.50 -17.61 9.14
CA LYS A 213 48.50 -18.06 10.54
C LYS A 213 48.83 -16.91 11.49
N GLN A 214 48.08 -16.83 12.59
CA GLN A 214 48.15 -15.83 13.67
C GLN A 214 49.58 -15.55 14.17
N GLU A 215 50.51 -16.51 14.10
CA GLU A 215 51.91 -16.32 14.50
C GLU A 215 52.72 -15.39 13.59
N LYS A 216 52.33 -15.21 12.32
CA LYS A 216 52.93 -14.18 11.45
C LYS A 216 52.53 -12.76 11.85
N TRP A 217 51.46 -12.59 12.62
CA TRP A 217 50.95 -11.28 13.04
C TRP A 217 51.71 -10.71 14.25
N GLN A 218 52.43 -11.54 15.02
CA GLN A 218 53.17 -11.09 16.21
C GLN A 218 54.68 -10.94 16.01
N ARG A 219 55.26 -11.42 14.89
CA ARG A 219 56.69 -11.30 14.62
C ARG A 219 56.97 -10.94 13.16
N SER A 220 56.94 -9.65 12.84
CA SER A 220 57.91 -9.06 11.90
C SER A 220 57.89 -7.54 11.99
N MET A 221 58.42 -7.05 13.11
CA MET A 221 59.07 -5.75 13.15
C MET A 221 60.41 -5.90 12.41
N SER A 222 60.36 -6.00 11.08
CA SER A 222 61.48 -5.70 10.16
C SER A 222 61.08 -5.90 8.71
N SER A 223 60.99 -4.77 8.01
CA SER A 223 61.53 -4.57 6.66
C SER A 223 60.73 -5.14 5.47
N VAL A 224 59.94 -4.23 4.85
CA VAL A 224 59.67 -4.09 3.39
C VAL A 224 58.37 -4.70 2.83
N THR A 225 57.52 -5.36 3.62
CA THR A 225 56.17 -5.81 3.18
C THR A 225 54.99 -5.02 3.75
N GLU A 226 55.24 -4.00 4.57
CA GLU A 226 54.21 -3.29 5.37
C GLU A 226 53.17 -2.49 4.57
N ASP A 227 53.47 -2.05 3.35
CA ASP A 227 52.60 -1.09 2.65
C ASP A 227 51.26 -1.67 2.18
N LYS A 228 51.19 -2.97 1.85
CA LYS A 228 49.96 -3.58 1.33
C LYS A 228 48.99 -4.08 2.41
N GLU A 229 49.50 -4.55 3.56
CA GLU A 229 48.66 -5.06 4.65
C GLU A 229 48.06 -3.93 5.49
N ARG A 230 48.80 -2.83 5.71
CA ARG A 230 48.22 -1.61 6.31
C ARG A 230 47.09 -1.06 5.44
N GLN A 231 47.31 -1.07 4.13
CA GLN A 231 46.33 -0.61 3.16
C GLN A 231 45.00 -1.36 3.24
N TRP A 232 44.99 -2.70 3.36
CA TRP A 232 43.72 -3.45 3.49
C TRP A 232 42.98 -3.18 4.80
N VAL A 233 43.69 -3.11 5.93
CA VAL A 233 43.07 -2.82 7.24
C VAL A 233 42.47 -1.42 7.29
N ASP A 234 43.14 -0.45 6.67
CA ASP A 234 42.68 0.92 6.57
C ASP A 234 41.54 1.07 5.53
N ASP A 235 41.57 0.29 4.44
CA ASP A 235 40.56 0.30 3.36
C ASP A 235 39.26 -0.46 3.73
N PHE A 236 39.36 -1.47 4.62
CA PHE A 236 38.26 -2.38 4.99
C PHE A 236 38.10 -2.56 6.52
N PRO A 237 37.88 -1.47 7.28
CA PRO A 237 37.78 -1.52 8.74
C PRO A 237 36.57 -2.34 9.23
N LEU A 238 35.50 -2.41 8.44
CA LEU A 238 34.30 -3.18 8.78
C LEU A 238 34.55 -4.69 8.69
N HIS A 239 35.32 -5.15 7.69
CA HIS A 239 35.76 -6.54 7.55
C HIS A 239 36.61 -6.99 8.73
N ARG A 240 37.54 -6.13 9.17
CA ARG A 240 38.36 -6.36 10.35
C ARG A 240 37.53 -6.49 11.62
N SER A 241 36.65 -5.52 11.88
CA SER A 241 35.80 -5.55 13.08
C SER A 241 34.89 -6.79 13.13
N ALA A 242 34.40 -7.24 11.96
CA ALA A 242 33.62 -8.45 11.81
C ALA A 242 34.45 -9.73 12.08
N CYS A 243 35.70 -9.79 11.60
CA CYS A 243 36.62 -10.91 11.83
C CYS A 243 37.06 -11.03 13.30
N GLU A 244 37.35 -9.89 13.95
CA GLU A 244 37.84 -9.85 15.33
C GLU A 244 36.71 -10.00 16.35
N GLY A 245 35.44 -9.88 15.93
CA GLY A 245 34.28 -9.88 16.81
C GLY A 245 34.17 -8.62 17.68
N ASP A 246 34.84 -7.52 17.31
CA ASP A 246 34.79 -6.24 18.02
C ASP A 246 33.46 -5.54 17.73
N SER A 247 32.45 -5.90 18.53
CA SER A 247 31.08 -5.38 18.42
C SER A 247 30.97 -3.86 18.66
N GLU A 248 31.90 -3.26 19.41
CA GLU A 248 31.88 -1.83 19.72
C GLU A 248 32.40 -1.02 18.52
N LEU A 249 33.52 -1.44 17.95
CA LEU A 249 34.05 -0.85 16.72
C LEU A 249 33.09 -1.05 15.54
N LEU A 250 32.52 -2.24 15.40
CA LEU A 250 31.54 -2.56 14.36
C LEU A 250 30.30 -1.64 14.45
N SER A 251 29.76 -1.44 15.65
CA SER A 251 28.62 -0.53 15.86
C SER A 251 28.94 0.92 15.49
N ARG A 252 30.17 1.37 15.81
CA ARG A 252 30.65 2.71 15.46
C ARG A 252 30.77 2.90 13.96
N LEU A 253 31.41 1.96 13.25
CA LEU A 253 31.57 2.01 11.80
C LEU A 253 30.23 1.97 11.05
N LEU A 254 29.27 1.19 11.54
CA LEU A 254 27.90 1.18 10.99
C LEU A 254 27.20 2.53 11.17
N SER A 255 27.43 3.21 12.30
CA SER A 255 26.90 4.55 12.54
C SER A 255 27.52 5.62 11.61
N GLU A 256 28.77 5.40 11.20
CA GLU A 256 29.53 6.24 10.27
C GLU A 256 29.22 5.95 8.78
N ARG A 257 28.17 5.16 8.50
CA ARG A 257 27.69 4.83 7.14
C ARG A 257 28.64 3.96 6.31
N PHE A 258 29.55 3.22 6.94
CA PHE A 258 30.31 2.20 6.24
C PHE A 258 29.37 1.13 5.64
N SER A 259 29.67 0.72 4.41
CA SER A 259 28.80 -0.23 3.70
C SER A 259 29.03 -1.65 4.17
N VAL A 260 28.00 -2.25 4.77
CA VAL A 260 27.96 -3.70 5.09
C VAL A 260 28.07 -4.61 3.88
N ASN A 261 27.93 -4.05 2.66
CA ASN A 261 28.04 -4.79 1.41
C ASN A 261 29.35 -4.50 0.66
N GLN A 262 30.29 -3.74 1.24
CA GLN A 262 31.58 -3.48 0.61
C GLN A 262 32.31 -4.81 0.41
N LEU A 263 32.77 -5.05 -0.81
CA LEU A 263 33.55 -6.24 -1.16
C LEU A 263 35.02 -5.87 -1.16
N ASP A 264 35.85 -6.75 -0.62
CA ASP A 264 37.30 -6.61 -0.68
C ASP A 264 37.87 -7.18 -1.99
N SER A 265 39.21 -7.27 -2.08
CA SER A 265 39.91 -7.82 -3.24
C SER A 265 39.51 -9.26 -3.58
N ASP A 266 39.10 -10.04 -2.58
CA ASP A 266 38.66 -11.43 -2.72
C ASP A 266 37.13 -11.55 -2.88
N HIS A 267 36.46 -10.42 -3.11
CA HIS A 267 35.02 -10.30 -3.28
C HIS A 267 34.22 -10.75 -2.04
N TRP A 268 34.80 -10.62 -0.84
CA TRP A 268 34.16 -10.93 0.41
C TRP A 268 33.60 -9.68 1.07
N ALA A 269 32.35 -9.77 1.53
CA ALA A 269 31.71 -8.80 2.40
C ALA A 269 32.06 -9.04 3.89
N PRO A 270 31.94 -8.02 4.77
CA PRO A 270 32.24 -8.15 6.20
C PRO A 270 31.58 -9.34 6.89
N ILE A 271 30.35 -9.68 6.50
CA ILE A 271 29.61 -10.81 7.08
C ILE A 271 30.29 -12.17 6.85
N HIS A 272 31.04 -12.34 5.76
CA HIS A 272 31.78 -13.59 5.52
C HIS A 272 32.87 -13.80 6.57
N TYR A 273 33.47 -12.71 7.06
CA TYR A 273 34.45 -12.74 8.16
C TYR A 273 33.79 -12.93 9.53
N ALA A 274 32.55 -12.47 9.72
CA ALA A 274 31.79 -12.68 10.96
C ALA A 274 31.25 -14.12 11.12
N CYS A 275 31.10 -14.85 10.03
CA CYS A 275 30.53 -16.21 10.01
C CYS A 275 31.59 -17.31 9.96
N TRP A 276 32.84 -16.97 10.23
CA TRP A 276 33.91 -17.93 10.43
C TRP A 276 33.80 -18.64 11.78
#